data_AF-T1C7Z1-F1
#
_entry.id   AF-T1C7Z1-F1
#
_cell.length_a   1.000
_cell.length_b   1.000
_cell.length_c   1.000
_cell.angle_alpha   90.00
_cell.angle_beta   90.00
_cell.angle_gamma   90.00
#
_symmetry.space_group_name_H-M   'P 1'
#
loop_
_entity.id
_entity.type
_entity.pdbx_description
1 polymer ?
#
loop_
_entity_poly.entity_id
_entity_poly.type
_entity_poly.pdbx_seq_one_letter_code
_entity_poly.pdbx_strand_id
1 'polypeptide(L)'
;MARQHTRIPLHVFLNGRLVGRLRRQSSGAIDFEYDRGWLDWEYTLPVSLSLPLREDRFIGDPVIAVFDNLLPDNDQIRRRLAERVGAAGNDAYSLLAAVGRDCVGALQFLPDGEEPGPVGGISGRPLNDKEIAGTLGNLKRTPLGVDESEEFRISLAGAQEKTALLYWQDKWQVPHSTTATTHILKPEI
;
A
#
# COMPACT_ATOMS: atom_id res chain seq x y z
N MET A 1 -19.62 -22.58 17.29
CA MET A 1 -18.70 -21.62 17.93
C MET A 1 -18.00 -20.84 16.83
N ALA A 2 -18.27 -19.54 16.70
CA ALA A 2 -17.67 -18.73 15.65
C ALA A 2 -16.20 -18.51 15.99
N ARG A 3 -15.31 -18.90 15.07
CA ARG A 3 -13.87 -18.72 15.16
C ARG A 3 -13.63 -17.20 15.15
N GLN A 4 -13.34 -16.63 16.33
CA GLN A 4 -12.88 -15.24 16.42
C GLN A 4 -11.57 -15.16 15.66
N HIS A 5 -11.61 -14.65 14.44
CA HIS A 5 -10.40 -14.22 13.75
C HIS A 5 -9.84 -13.07 14.59
N THR A 6 -8.83 -13.35 15.41
CA THR A 6 -7.95 -12.34 15.98
C THR A 6 -7.42 -11.54 14.81
N ARG A 7 -7.95 -10.34 14.60
CA ARG A 7 -7.50 -9.47 13.50
C ARG A 7 -6.13 -8.95 13.91
N ILE A 8 -5.10 -9.52 13.28
CA ILE A 8 -3.70 -9.20 13.55
C ILE A 8 -3.49 -7.71 13.23
N PRO A 9 -3.05 -6.87 14.18
CA PRO A 9 -2.73 -5.47 13.90
C PRO A 9 -1.79 -5.35 12.70
N LEU A 10 -1.93 -4.27 11.93
CA LEU A 10 -0.96 -3.94 10.90
C LEU A 10 0.05 -2.95 11.48
N HIS A 11 1.31 -3.34 11.51
CA HIS A 11 2.42 -2.43 11.73
C HIS A 11 2.59 -1.53 10.51
N VAL A 12 2.65 -0.23 10.76
CA VAL A 12 2.87 0.80 9.74
C VAL A 12 4.32 1.23 9.82
N PHE A 13 5.06 1.03 8.74
CA PHE A 13 6.47 1.39 8.64
C PHE A 13 6.68 2.57 7.69
N LEU A 14 7.70 3.38 7.94
CA LEU A 14 8.21 4.39 7.01
C LEU A 14 9.70 4.13 6.81
N ASN A 15 10.10 3.80 5.58
CA ASN A 15 11.50 3.48 5.25
C ASN A 15 12.13 2.45 6.21
N GLY A 16 11.37 1.41 6.57
CA GLY A 16 11.81 0.36 7.47
C GLY A 16 11.68 0.65 8.97
N ARG A 17 11.29 1.87 9.38
CA ARG A 17 11.09 2.21 10.80
C ARG A 17 9.62 2.09 11.19
N LEU A 18 9.34 1.43 12.31
CA LEU A 18 7.97 1.33 12.84
C LEU A 18 7.46 2.72 13.24
N VAL A 19 6.37 3.14 12.59
CA VAL A 19 5.68 4.42 12.84
C VAL A 19 4.52 4.25 13.81
N GLY A 20 3.81 3.13 13.70
CA GLY A 20 2.61 2.91 14.49
C GLY A 20 1.87 1.63 14.13
N ARG A 21 0.67 1.49 14.67
CA ARG A 21 -0.17 0.29 14.53
C ARG A 21 -1.56 0.69 14.07
N LEU A 22 -2.00 0.12 12.96
CA LEU A 22 -3.37 0.20 12.44
C LEU A 22 -4.13 -1.05 12.90
N ARG A 23 -5.23 -0.86 13.62
CA ARG A 23 -6.03 -1.94 14.21
C ARG A 23 -7.46 -1.88 13.71
N ARG A 24 -8.08 -3.05 13.60
CA ARG A 24 -9.51 -3.19 13.37
C ARG A 24 -10.16 -3.88 14.55
N GLN A 25 -10.94 -3.12 15.31
CA GLN A 25 -11.67 -3.57 16.49
C GLN A 25 -12.74 -4.62 16.12
N SER A 26 -13.24 -5.34 17.13
CA SER A 26 -14.34 -6.30 16.98
C SER A 26 -15.62 -5.64 16.49
N SER A 27 -15.87 -4.39 16.88
CA SER A 27 -16.97 -3.54 16.38
C SER A 27 -16.86 -3.17 14.90
N GLY A 28 -15.70 -3.41 14.28
CA GLY A 28 -15.38 -2.94 12.92
C GLY A 28 -14.73 -1.56 12.88
N ALA A 29 -14.69 -0.83 14.01
CA ALA A 29 -13.98 0.45 14.09
C ALA A 29 -12.48 0.27 13.81
N ILE A 30 -11.91 1.21 13.07
CA ILE A 30 -10.48 1.25 12.79
C ILE A 30 -9.83 2.30 13.69
N ASP A 31 -8.68 1.97 14.24
CA ASP A 31 -7.89 2.89 15.06
C ASP A 31 -6.40 2.84 14.68
N PHE A 32 -5.72 3.97 14.88
CA PHE A 32 -4.29 4.12 14.62
C PHE A 32 -3.59 4.71 15.84
N GLU A 33 -2.46 4.12 16.22
CA GLU A 33 -1.66 4.55 17.36
C GLU A 33 -0.21 4.67 16.92
N TYR A 34 0.42 5.81 17.19
CA TYR A 34 1.85 6.00 16.94
C TYR A 34 2.67 5.10 17.88
N ASP A 35 3.77 4.57 17.36
CA ASP A 35 4.72 3.85 18.19
C ASP A 35 5.53 4.85 19.01
N ARG A 36 5.80 4.51 20.28
CA ARG A 36 6.57 5.39 21.16
C ARG A 36 7.98 5.66 20.62
N GLY A 37 8.62 4.66 20.01
CA GLY A 37 9.93 4.82 19.39
C GLY A 37 9.91 5.70 18.14
N TRP A 38 8.74 5.95 17.55
CA TRP A 38 8.53 6.95 16.51
C TRP A 38 8.35 8.34 17.10
N LEU A 39 7.54 8.48 18.16
CA LEU A 39 7.30 9.77 18.83
C LEU A 39 8.57 10.34 19.47
N ASP A 40 9.40 9.48 20.05
CA ASP A 40 10.65 9.86 20.73
C ASP A 40 11.80 10.17 19.76
N TRP A 41 11.58 10.03 18.44
CA TRP A 41 12.62 10.22 17.43
C TRP A 41 12.77 11.68 17.01
N GLU A 42 14.01 12.19 16.95
CA GLU A 42 14.29 13.59 16.57
C GLU A 42 13.83 13.98 15.16
N TYR A 43 13.75 13.02 14.22
CA TYR A 43 13.28 13.24 12.84
C TYR A 43 11.84 12.75 12.62
N THR A 44 11.07 12.60 13.71
CA THR A 44 9.68 12.16 13.63
C THR A 44 8.82 13.11 12.80
N LEU A 45 7.84 12.56 12.11
CA LEU A 45 6.83 13.32 11.37
C LEU A 45 5.48 12.63 11.46
N PRO A 46 4.37 13.37 11.38
CA PRO A 46 3.05 12.75 11.35
C PRO A 46 2.84 12.02 10.01
N VAL A 47 2.16 10.87 10.06
CA VAL A 47 1.72 10.10 8.87
C VAL A 47 0.83 10.96 7.97
N SER A 48 0.05 11.86 8.56
CA SER A 48 -0.77 12.84 7.86
C SER A 48 -0.98 14.05 8.78
N LEU A 49 -1.13 15.25 8.21
CA LEU A 49 -1.49 16.43 8.99
C LEU A 49 -2.83 16.28 9.72
N SER A 50 -3.71 15.39 9.24
CA SER A 50 -4.97 15.04 9.90
C SER A 50 -4.81 14.05 11.06
N LEU A 51 -3.62 13.47 11.23
CA LEU A 51 -3.23 12.58 12.33
C LEU A 51 -1.98 13.14 13.02
N PRO A 52 -2.08 14.29 13.73
CA PRO A 52 -0.92 14.91 14.36
C PRO A 52 -0.25 13.99 15.38
N LEU A 53 1.04 14.21 15.63
CA LEU A 53 1.82 13.43 16.58
C LEU A 53 1.24 13.54 18.00
N ARG A 54 0.86 12.40 18.57
CA ARG A 54 0.39 12.27 19.96
C ARG A 54 0.47 10.82 20.41
N GLU A 55 0.47 10.61 21.73
CA GLU A 55 0.44 9.28 22.33
C GLU A 55 -0.94 8.61 22.21
N ASP A 56 -2.02 9.39 22.33
CA ASP A 56 -3.38 8.85 22.25
C ASP A 56 -3.72 8.32 20.85
N ARG A 57 -4.31 7.14 20.79
CA ARG A 57 -4.81 6.58 19.52
C ARG A 57 -5.86 7.46 18.86
N PHE A 58 -5.88 7.46 17.53
CA PHE A 58 -6.96 7.98 16.69
C PHE A 58 -7.96 6.88 16.42
N ILE A 59 -9.26 7.19 16.36
CA ILE A 59 -10.33 6.20 16.17
C ILE A 59 -11.33 6.73 15.14
N GLY A 60 -11.77 5.86 14.22
CA GLY A 60 -12.87 6.13 13.30
C GLY A 60 -12.47 7.03 12.13
N ASP A 61 -13.33 8.00 11.82
CA ASP A 61 -13.29 8.77 10.57
C ASP A 61 -11.94 9.40 10.22
N PRO A 62 -11.16 10.00 11.16
CA PRO A 62 -9.85 10.56 10.83
C PRO A 62 -8.86 9.51 10.33
N VAL A 63 -8.92 8.30 10.89
CA VAL A 63 -8.05 7.17 10.52
C VAL A 63 -8.45 6.65 9.16
N ILE A 64 -9.76 6.44 8.96
CA ILE A 64 -10.32 5.97 7.69
C ILE A 64 -9.96 6.97 6.58
N ALA A 65 -10.18 8.27 6.79
CA ALA A 65 -9.90 9.30 5.80
C ALA A 65 -8.43 9.30 5.34
N VAL A 66 -7.47 9.01 6.21
CA VAL A 66 -6.06 8.96 5.80
C VAL A 66 -5.73 7.69 5.03
N PHE A 67 -6.09 6.53 5.57
CA PHE A 67 -5.66 5.24 5.01
C PHE A 67 -6.50 4.82 3.79
N ASP A 68 -7.74 5.26 3.69
CA ASP A 68 -8.60 4.99 2.54
C ASP A 68 -8.13 5.73 1.27
N ASN A 69 -7.53 6.91 1.44
CA ASN A 69 -6.91 7.69 0.36
C ASN A 69 -5.63 7.06 -0.21
N LEU A 70 -5.13 5.98 0.39
CA LEU A 70 -4.04 5.17 -0.19
C LEU A 70 -4.54 4.16 -1.21
N LEU A 71 -5.87 4.00 -1.35
CA LEU A 71 -6.52 2.97 -2.14
C LEU A 71 -7.28 3.60 -3.31
N PRO A 72 -7.62 2.83 -4.36
CA PRO A 72 -8.39 3.34 -5.49
C PRO A 72 -9.77 3.84 -5.06
N ASP A 73 -10.24 5.00 -5.54
CA ASP A 73 -11.55 5.56 -5.17
C ASP A 73 -12.75 4.74 -5.70
N ASN A 74 -12.53 3.91 -6.72
CA ASN A 74 -13.59 3.17 -7.39
C ASN A 74 -13.86 1.81 -6.70
N ASP A 75 -15.07 1.65 -6.17
CA ASP A 75 -15.53 0.43 -5.50
C ASP A 75 -15.42 -0.85 -6.34
N GLN A 76 -15.68 -0.77 -7.66
CA GLN A 76 -15.55 -1.93 -8.53
C GLN A 76 -14.09 -2.36 -8.68
N ILE A 77 -13.17 -1.39 -8.74
CA ILE A 77 -11.72 -1.65 -8.77
C ILE A 77 -11.31 -2.30 -7.44
N ARG A 78 -11.77 -1.76 -6.30
CA ARG A 78 -11.50 -2.34 -4.97
C ARG A 78 -11.98 -3.78 -4.83
N ARG A 79 -13.17 -4.11 -5.35
CA ARG A 79 -13.70 -5.49 -5.31
C ARG A 79 -12.87 -6.46 -6.12
N ARG A 80 -12.56 -6.12 -7.38
CA ARG A 80 -11.71 -6.95 -8.25
C ARG A 80 -10.33 -7.17 -7.63
N LEU A 81 -9.78 -6.13 -7.03
CA LEU A 81 -8.54 -6.18 -6.28
C LEU A 81 -8.66 -7.15 -5.09
N ALA A 82 -9.67 -6.97 -4.23
CA ALA A 82 -9.88 -7.83 -3.05
C ALA A 82 -9.98 -9.32 -3.45
N GLU A 83 -10.76 -9.62 -4.49
CA GLU A 83 -10.90 -10.97 -5.05
C GLU A 83 -9.56 -11.53 -5.54
N ARG A 84 -8.79 -10.72 -6.26
CA ARG A 84 -7.51 -11.11 -6.84
C ARG A 84 -6.46 -11.43 -5.78
N VAL A 85 -6.37 -10.62 -4.72
CA VAL A 85 -5.35 -10.79 -3.67
C VAL A 85 -5.83 -11.64 -2.50
N GLY A 86 -7.04 -12.18 -2.58
CA GLY A 86 -7.66 -12.96 -1.51
C GLY A 86 -7.88 -12.15 -0.22
N ALA A 87 -8.10 -10.83 -0.33
CA ALA A 87 -8.37 -9.98 0.82
C ALA A 87 -9.68 -10.39 1.50
N ALA A 88 -9.74 -10.28 2.82
CA ALA A 88 -10.93 -10.61 3.61
C ALA A 88 -12.12 -9.66 3.35
N GLY A 89 -11.89 -8.54 2.66
CA GLY A 89 -12.86 -7.51 2.35
C GLY A 89 -12.27 -6.45 1.43
N ASN A 90 -13.13 -5.54 0.97
CA ASN A 90 -12.76 -4.38 0.15
C ASN A 90 -12.63 -3.08 0.97
N ASP A 91 -12.68 -3.18 2.30
CA ASP A 91 -12.42 -2.07 3.22
C ASP A 91 -10.92 -1.76 3.33
N ALA A 92 -10.58 -0.56 3.79
CA ALA A 92 -9.21 -0.09 3.80
C ALA A 92 -8.25 -1.01 4.55
N TYR A 93 -8.64 -1.48 5.73
CA TYR A 93 -7.81 -2.38 6.52
C TYR A 93 -7.60 -3.72 5.82
N SER A 94 -8.66 -4.32 5.27
CA SER A 94 -8.56 -5.61 4.58
C SER A 94 -7.70 -5.54 3.31
N LEU A 95 -7.81 -4.45 2.55
CA LEU A 95 -6.98 -4.24 1.37
C LEU A 95 -5.52 -3.98 1.73
N LEU A 96 -5.26 -3.06 2.66
CA LEU A 96 -3.90 -2.75 3.14
C LEU A 96 -3.23 -3.96 3.80
N ALA A 97 -3.98 -4.84 4.46
CA ALA A 97 -3.43 -6.09 4.98
C ALA A 97 -2.89 -7.02 3.87
N ALA A 98 -3.53 -7.02 2.70
CA ALA A 98 -3.18 -7.91 1.59
C ALA A 98 -2.07 -7.33 0.70
N VAL A 99 -2.07 -6.01 0.50
CA VAL A 99 -1.22 -5.34 -0.51
C VAL A 99 -0.36 -4.22 0.05
N GLY A 100 -0.45 -3.95 1.35
CA GLY A 100 0.13 -2.76 1.95
C GLY A 100 1.65 -2.78 2.06
N ARG A 101 2.30 -3.87 1.64
CA ARG A 101 3.77 -3.94 1.50
C ARG A 101 4.31 -2.89 0.55
N ASP A 102 3.54 -2.53 -0.47
CA ASP A 102 3.89 -1.52 -1.47
C ASP A 102 2.71 -0.58 -1.74
N CYS A 103 2.61 0.47 -0.92
CA CYS A 103 1.58 1.51 -0.96
C CYS A 103 2.12 2.86 -1.45
N VAL A 104 1.23 3.80 -1.75
CA VAL A 104 1.61 5.18 -2.14
C VAL A 104 2.41 5.84 -1.04
N GLY A 105 3.53 6.45 -1.45
CA GLY A 105 4.45 7.14 -0.56
C GLY A 105 5.51 6.20 -0.01
N ALA A 106 5.84 6.36 1.27
CA ALA A 106 6.88 5.58 1.95
C ALA A 106 6.31 4.66 3.04
N LEU A 107 4.97 4.58 3.15
CA LEU A 107 4.31 3.76 4.15
C LEU A 107 4.20 2.31 3.69
N GLN A 108 4.48 1.39 4.61
CA GLN A 108 4.26 -0.04 4.43
C GLN A 108 3.39 -0.58 5.56
N PHE A 109 2.45 -1.46 5.24
CA PHE A 109 1.54 -2.09 6.19
C PHE A 109 1.84 -3.59 6.21
N LEU A 110 2.32 -4.08 7.34
CA LEU A 110 2.70 -5.47 7.54
C LEU A 110 1.94 -6.05 8.73
N PRO A 111 1.46 -7.30 8.68
CA PRO A 111 0.94 -7.97 9.86
C PRO A 111 1.93 -7.91 11.02
N ASP A 112 1.43 -7.77 12.25
CA ASP A 112 2.23 -7.86 13.47
C ASP A 112 3.09 -9.16 13.47
N GLY A 113 4.37 -9.00 13.83
CA GLY A 113 5.40 -10.04 13.74
C GLY A 113 6.13 -10.10 12.39
N GLU A 114 5.70 -9.35 11.38
CA GLU A 114 6.46 -9.19 10.14
C GLU A 114 7.28 -7.91 10.14
N GLU A 115 8.50 -8.01 9.61
CA GLU A 115 9.42 -6.89 9.46
C GLU A 115 9.55 -6.50 7.98
N PRO A 116 9.77 -5.21 7.69
CA PRO A 116 10.07 -4.78 6.34
C PRO A 116 11.37 -5.44 5.87
N GLY A 117 11.41 -5.84 4.61
CA GLY A 117 12.64 -6.33 3.99
C GLY A 117 13.77 -5.30 4.03
N PRO A 118 15.01 -5.68 3.68
CA PRO A 118 16.16 -4.78 3.73
C PRO A 118 15.87 -3.48 2.97
N VAL A 119 16.08 -2.35 3.65
CA VAL A 119 15.87 -1.02 3.09
C VAL A 119 16.99 -0.70 2.11
N GLY A 120 16.65 -0.16 0.95
CA GLY A 120 17.64 0.31 -0.05
C GLY A 120 18.14 -0.75 -1.02
N GLY A 121 17.67 -2.00 -0.94
CA GLY A 121 17.88 -2.98 -1.99
C GLY A 121 17.11 -2.59 -3.26
N ILE A 122 17.79 -2.49 -4.40
CA ILE A 122 17.16 -2.31 -5.71
C ILE A 122 17.16 -3.66 -6.42
N SER A 123 15.98 -4.24 -6.58
CA SER A 123 15.76 -5.47 -7.34
C SER A 123 14.59 -5.26 -8.27
N GLY A 124 14.73 -5.70 -9.51
CA GLY A 124 13.66 -5.63 -10.49
C GLY A 124 13.92 -6.54 -11.67
N ARG A 125 12.83 -6.84 -12.39
CA ARG A 125 12.85 -7.56 -13.66
C ARG A 125 12.85 -6.56 -14.81
N PRO A 126 13.87 -6.53 -15.66
CA PRO A 126 13.87 -5.68 -16.85
C PRO A 126 12.67 -5.95 -17.77
N LEU A 127 12.12 -4.86 -18.31
CA LEU A 127 11.04 -4.87 -19.29
C LEU A 127 11.55 -4.39 -20.64
N ASN A 128 11.01 -4.97 -21.71
CA ASN A 128 11.14 -4.43 -23.05
C ASN A 128 9.92 -3.59 -23.47
N ASP A 129 10.06 -2.82 -24.55
CA ASP A 129 9.01 -1.92 -25.04
C ASP A 129 7.68 -2.63 -25.37
N LYS A 130 7.71 -3.90 -25.80
CA LYS A 130 6.48 -4.66 -26.10
C LYS A 130 5.74 -5.02 -24.83
N GLU A 131 6.45 -5.39 -23.77
CA GLU A 131 5.85 -5.66 -22.46
C GLU A 131 5.20 -4.38 -21.91
N ILE A 132 5.93 -3.26 -21.94
CA ILE A 132 5.41 -1.95 -21.51
C ILE A 132 4.16 -1.57 -22.31
N ALA A 133 4.21 -1.69 -23.64
CA ALA A 133 3.05 -1.40 -24.51
C ALA A 133 1.85 -2.30 -24.20
N GLY A 134 2.09 -3.60 -23.92
CA GLY A 134 1.05 -4.54 -23.50
C GLY A 134 0.41 -4.16 -22.18
N THR A 135 1.22 -3.79 -21.19
CA THR A 135 0.76 -3.28 -19.89
C THR A 135 -0.11 -2.04 -20.07
N LEU A 136 0.35 -1.05 -20.84
CA LEU A 136 -0.37 0.20 -21.10
C LEU A 136 -1.68 -0.01 -21.88
N GLY A 137 -1.68 -0.89 -22.89
CA GLY A 137 -2.86 -1.21 -23.68
C GLY A 137 -3.95 -1.94 -22.89
N ASN A 138 -3.57 -2.65 -21.83
CA ASN A 138 -4.48 -3.43 -21.00
C ASN A 138 -4.97 -2.70 -19.74
N LEU A 139 -4.56 -1.45 -19.48
CA LEU A 139 -4.93 -0.74 -18.24
C LEU A 139 -6.46 -0.63 -18.02
N LYS A 140 -7.25 -0.58 -19.09
CA LYS A 140 -8.73 -0.58 -19.02
C LYS A 140 -9.32 -1.87 -18.44
N ARG A 141 -8.66 -3.00 -18.69
CA ARG A 141 -9.10 -4.34 -18.24
C ARG A 141 -8.42 -4.73 -16.95
N THR A 142 -7.15 -4.36 -16.81
CA THR A 142 -6.27 -4.70 -15.71
C THR A 142 -5.66 -3.40 -15.16
N PRO A 143 -6.41 -2.66 -14.32
CA PRO A 143 -5.90 -1.45 -13.70
C PRO A 143 -4.56 -1.73 -13.01
N LEU A 144 -3.62 -0.78 -13.12
CA LEU A 144 -2.24 -0.88 -12.63
C LEU A 144 -1.31 -1.84 -13.38
N GLY A 145 -1.80 -2.53 -14.43
CA GLY A 145 -0.94 -3.28 -15.34
C GLY A 145 -0.48 -4.64 -14.82
N VAL A 146 -1.17 -5.17 -13.81
CA VAL A 146 -0.71 -6.33 -13.06
C VAL A 146 -1.06 -7.63 -13.79
N ASP A 147 -0.08 -8.36 -14.31
CA ASP A 147 -0.26 -9.70 -14.88
C ASP A 147 -0.40 -10.78 -13.77
N GLU A 148 -0.91 -11.96 -14.08
CA GLU A 148 -1.23 -13.05 -13.12
C GLU A 148 -0.02 -13.54 -12.29
N SER A 149 1.20 -13.22 -12.73
CA SER A 149 2.46 -13.69 -12.15
C SER A 149 3.23 -12.63 -11.34
N GLU A 150 2.78 -11.38 -11.28
CA GLU A 150 3.54 -10.29 -10.67
C GLU A 150 2.90 -9.72 -9.39
N GLU A 151 3.76 -9.40 -8.40
CA GLU A 151 3.37 -8.83 -7.12
C GLU A 151 2.48 -7.60 -7.33
N PHE A 152 1.25 -7.66 -6.82
CA PHE A 152 0.26 -6.60 -6.96
C PHE A 152 0.66 -5.38 -6.14
N ARG A 153 0.86 -4.23 -6.79
CA ARG A 153 1.27 -2.97 -6.17
C ARG A 153 0.15 -1.94 -6.27
N ILE A 154 -0.53 -1.62 -5.16
CA ILE A 154 -1.48 -0.50 -5.12
C ILE A 154 -0.68 0.74 -4.93
N SER A 155 -0.55 1.56 -5.96
CA SER A 155 0.13 2.81 -5.67
C SER A 155 -0.11 3.96 -6.62
N LEU A 156 -1.35 4.21 -7.04
CA LEU A 156 -1.62 5.56 -7.53
C LEU A 156 -3.10 5.98 -7.48
N ALA A 157 -3.42 6.91 -6.58
CA ALA A 157 -4.71 7.58 -6.53
C ALA A 157 -5.01 8.41 -7.80
N GLY A 158 -6.27 8.73 -8.04
CA GLY A 158 -6.75 9.56 -9.15
C GLY A 158 -7.45 8.78 -10.27
N ALA A 159 -8.40 9.44 -10.94
CA ALA A 159 -9.39 8.81 -11.84
C ALA A 159 -8.84 8.28 -13.18
N GLN A 160 -7.67 8.77 -13.63
CA GLN A 160 -7.08 8.35 -14.89
C GLN A 160 -6.31 7.03 -14.71
N GLU A 161 -6.46 6.12 -15.66
CA GLU A 161 -5.69 4.88 -15.72
C GLU A 161 -4.18 5.15 -15.78
N LYS A 162 -3.42 4.34 -15.06
CA LYS A 162 -2.00 4.58 -14.80
C LYS A 162 -1.33 3.31 -14.29
N THR A 163 -0.03 3.21 -14.49
CA THR A 163 0.85 2.23 -13.85
C THR A 163 2.13 2.91 -13.36
N ALA A 164 2.92 2.23 -12.54
CA ALA A 164 4.18 2.76 -12.03
C ALA A 164 5.29 1.72 -12.24
N LEU A 165 6.45 2.18 -12.73
CA LEU A 165 7.61 1.34 -13.05
C LEU A 165 8.88 1.92 -12.42
N LEU A 166 9.88 1.06 -12.25
CA LEU A 166 11.24 1.46 -11.90
C LEU A 166 12.00 1.78 -13.19
N TYR A 167 12.55 3.00 -13.28
CA TYR A 167 13.61 3.31 -14.24
C TYR A 167 14.94 3.36 -13.50
N TRP A 168 15.82 2.40 -13.79
CA TRP A 168 17.12 2.26 -13.13
C TRP A 168 18.17 1.73 -14.10
N GLN A 169 19.35 2.36 -14.10
CA GLN A 169 20.47 2.02 -15.00
C GLN A 169 20.03 1.94 -16.48
N ASP A 170 19.35 2.98 -16.95
CA ASP A 170 18.82 3.13 -18.31
C ASP A 170 17.86 2.02 -18.76
N LYS A 171 17.22 1.32 -17.80
CA LYS A 171 16.28 0.24 -18.07
C LYS A 171 14.98 0.42 -17.29
N TRP A 172 13.89 0.19 -17.99
CA TRP A 172 12.58 -0.03 -17.37
C TRP A 172 12.53 -1.40 -16.71
N GLN A 173 11.99 -1.45 -15.50
CA GLN A 173 11.91 -2.68 -14.71
C GLN A 173 10.59 -2.73 -13.93
N VAL A 174 10.09 -3.93 -13.73
CA VAL A 174 9.11 -4.22 -12.67
C VAL A 174 9.90 -4.37 -11.37
N PRO A 175 9.71 -3.50 -10.37
CA PRO A 175 10.39 -3.65 -9.09
C PRO A 175 9.93 -4.93 -8.37
N HIS A 176 10.83 -5.53 -7.59
CA HIS A 176 10.55 -6.66 -6.70
C HIS A 176 10.60 -6.24 -5.23
N SER A 177 9.77 -6.88 -4.40
CA SER A 177 9.78 -6.69 -2.95
C SER A 177 9.64 -5.21 -2.57
N THR A 178 10.54 -4.67 -1.73
CA THR A 178 10.52 -3.29 -1.22
C THR A 178 11.11 -2.25 -2.18
N THR A 179 11.51 -2.64 -3.39
CA THR A 179 12.06 -1.69 -4.37
C THR A 179 10.96 -0.72 -4.81
N ALA A 180 11.19 0.58 -4.65
CA ALA A 180 10.22 1.59 -5.04
C ALA A 180 10.18 1.80 -6.56
N THR A 181 9.01 2.16 -7.10
CA THR A 181 8.90 2.69 -8.46
C THR A 181 9.43 4.12 -8.51
N THR A 182 9.92 4.56 -9.68
CA THR A 182 10.43 5.94 -9.86
C THR A 182 9.61 6.75 -10.85
N HIS A 183 8.77 6.11 -11.66
CA HIS A 183 7.99 6.78 -12.70
C HIS A 183 6.56 6.29 -12.72
N ILE A 184 5.67 7.22 -13.00
CA ILE A 184 4.25 6.99 -13.24
C ILE A 184 4.01 7.13 -14.74
N LEU A 185 3.48 6.10 -15.37
CA LEU A 185 3.12 6.11 -16.78
C LEU A 185 1.61 6.30 -16.91
N LYS A 186 1.21 7.35 -17.63
CA LYS A 186 -0.19 7.73 -17.86
C LYS A 186 -0.42 7.80 -19.38
N PRO A 187 -1.24 6.92 -19.97
CA PRO A 187 -1.57 7.00 -21.39
C PRO A 187 -2.39 8.28 -21.70
N GLU A 188 -2.26 8.80 -22.92
CA GLU A 188 -3.10 9.89 -23.42
C GLU A 188 -4.59 9.49 -23.39
N ILE A 189 -5.44 10.50 -23.15
CA ILE A 189 -6.90 10.36 -23.02
C ILE A 189 -7.55 10.46 -24.40
#